data_AF-A0A854X0A1-F1
#
_entry.id   AF-A0A854X0A1-F1
#
_cell.length_a   1.000
_cell.length_b   1.000
_cell.length_c   1.000
_cell.angle_alpha   90.00
_cell.angle_beta   90.00
_cell.angle_gamma   90.00
#
_symmetry.space_group_name_H-M   'P 1'
#
loop_
_entity.id
_entity.type
_entity.pdbx_description
1 polymer ?
#
loop_
_entity_poly.entity_id
_entity_poly.type
_entity_poly.pdbx_seq_one_letter_code
_entity_poly.pdbx_strand_id
1 'polypeptide(L)' 'MFGRRDWTLHSNKLRLQSDKLAPRLKALADKGLTLFEAAKEMGMETKRSRRIARENSIKFPGPQ' A
#
# COMPACT_ATOMS: atom_id res chain seq x y z
N MET A 1 3.16 -35.94 -7.38
CA MET A 1 2.30 -34.74 -7.47
C MET A 1 2.88 -33.66 -6.56
N PHE A 2 3.43 -32.57 -7.12
CA PHE A 2 3.93 -31.44 -6.33
C PHE A 2 2.75 -30.59 -5.85
N GLY A 3 2.22 -30.92 -4.67
CA GLY A 3 1.27 -30.06 -3.96
C GLY A 3 2.00 -28.81 -3.46
N ARG A 4 1.75 -27.67 -4.10
CA ARG A 4 2.20 -26.35 -3.62
C ARG A 4 1.54 -26.10 -2.26
N ARG A 5 2.32 -26.29 -1.20
CA ARG A 5 1.99 -25.97 0.19
C ARG A 5 1.61 -24.50 0.34
N ASP A 6 0.42 -24.26 0.87
CA ASP A 6 -0.01 -23.11 1.69
C ASP A 6 0.38 -21.70 1.23
N TRP A 7 -0.25 -21.19 0.17
CA TRP A 7 -0.16 -19.77 -0.23
C TRP A 7 -1.17 -18.85 0.49
N THR A 8 -2.08 -19.37 1.31
CA THR A 8 -3.29 -18.63 1.70
C THR A 8 -3.25 -18.00 3.11
N LEU A 9 -2.50 -18.55 4.07
CA LEU A 9 -2.50 -18.06 5.45
C LEU A 9 -1.55 -16.88 5.71
N HIS A 10 -0.36 -16.86 5.09
CA HIS A 10 0.58 -15.75 5.26
C HIS A 10 0.09 -14.46 4.56
N SER A 11 -0.68 -14.60 3.48
CA SER A 11 -1.22 -13.49 2.70
C SER A 11 -2.30 -12.68 3.44
N ASN A 12 -3.08 -13.31 4.32
CA ASN A 12 -4.19 -12.62 4.99
C ASN A 12 -3.71 -11.56 6.02
N LYS A 13 -2.67 -11.87 6.81
CA LYS A 13 -2.08 -10.91 7.78
C LYS A 13 -1.46 -9.69 7.10
N LEU A 14 -0.92 -9.86 5.89
CA LEU A 14 -0.39 -8.76 5.09
C LEU A 14 -1.51 -7.86 4.56
N ARG A 15 -2.66 -8.43 4.17
CA ARG A 15 -3.84 -7.66 3.70
C ARG A 15 -4.47 -6.84 4.83
N LEU A 16 -4.63 -7.40 6.02
CA LEU A 16 -5.18 -6.67 7.19
C LEU A 16 -4.31 -5.49 7.62
N GLN A 17 -2.99 -5.61 7.47
CA GLN A 17 -2.07 -4.50 7.74
C GLN A 17 -2.09 -3.46 6.62
N SER A 18 -2.17 -3.88 5.35
CA SER A 18 -2.34 -2.96 4.22
C SER A 18 -3.67 -2.19 4.29
N ASP A 19 -4.76 -2.84 4.71
CA ASP A 19 -6.09 -2.23 4.81
C ASP A 19 -6.14 -1.08 5.84
N LYS A 20 -5.42 -1.20 6.95
CA LYS A 20 -5.28 -0.11 7.94
C LYS A 20 -4.51 1.10 7.41
N LEU A 21 -3.63 0.88 6.45
CA LEU A 21 -2.74 1.91 5.89
C LEU A 21 -3.34 2.57 4.65
N ALA A 22 -4.19 1.85 3.91
CA ALA A 22 -4.91 2.33 2.74
C ALA A 22 -5.69 3.65 2.98
N PRO A 23 -6.52 3.81 4.03
CA PRO A 23 -7.28 5.04 4.23
C PRO A 23 -6.38 6.23 4.57
N ARG A 24 -5.30 6.01 5.34
CA ARG A 24 -4.29 7.06 5.59
C ARG A 24 -3.61 7.47 4.30
N LEU A 25 -3.19 6.49 3.51
CA LEU A 25 -2.54 6.72 2.23
C LEU A 25 -3.45 7.48 1.24
N LYS A 26 -4.75 7.16 1.24
CA LYS A 26 -5.77 7.86 0.46
C LYS A 26 -5.96 9.30 0.94
N ALA A 27 -6.01 9.55 2.25
CA ALA A 27 -6.12 10.91 2.79
C ALA A 27 -4.92 11.79 2.40
N LEU A 28 -3.72 11.21 2.29
CA LEU A 28 -2.53 11.93 1.83
C LEU A 28 -2.62 12.24 0.34
N ALA A 29 -3.07 11.29 -0.48
CA ALA A 29 -3.32 11.53 -1.89
C ALA A 29 -4.39 12.61 -2.13
N ASP A 30 -5.44 12.64 -1.31
CA ASP A 30 -6.53 13.63 -1.36
C ASP A 30 -6.07 15.05 -0.98
N LYS A 31 -5.12 15.14 -0.04
CA LYS A 31 -4.42 16.40 0.29
C LYS A 31 -3.50 16.91 -0.84
N GLY A 32 -3.35 16.15 -1.93
CA GLY A 32 -2.47 16.50 -3.04
C GLY A 32 -1.00 16.10 -2.84
N LEU A 33 -0.69 15.32 -1.79
CA LEU A 33 0.68 14.84 -1.57
C LEU A 33 1.05 13.80 -2.62
N THR A 34 2.30 13.87 -3.08
CA THR A 34 2.86 12.84 -3.97
C THR A 34 3.05 11.53 -3.21
N LEU A 35 3.19 10.43 -3.96
CA LEU A 35 3.43 9.10 -3.37
C LEU A 35 4.71 9.07 -2.51
N PHE A 36 5.70 9.91 -2.82
CA PHE A 36 6.96 10.00 -2.09
C PHE A 36 6.78 10.74 -0.76
N GLU A 37 6.07 11.86 -0.76
CA GLU A 37 5.75 12.60 0.47
C GLU A 37 4.85 11.79 1.40
N ALA A 38 3.83 11.14 0.83
CA ALA A 38 2.96 10.25 1.60
C ALA A 38 3.72 9.06 2.22
N ALA A 39 4.70 8.50 1.49
CA ALA A 39 5.57 7.46 2.02
C ALA A 39 6.45 7.99 3.16
N LYS A 40 7.01 9.20 3.02
CA LYS A 40 7.83 9.85 4.04
C LYS A 40 7.03 10.18 5.30
N GLU A 41 5.82 10.70 5.15
CA GLU A 41 4.92 11.03 6.27
C GLU A 41 4.47 9.77 7.03
N MET A 42 4.29 8.64 6.32
CA MET A 42 3.96 7.36 6.92
C MET A 42 5.19 6.60 7.47
N GLY A 43 6.41 7.10 7.26
CA GLY A 43 7.65 6.41 7.62
C GLY A 43 7.83 5.07 6.87
N MET A 44 7.35 4.99 5.62
CA MET A 44 7.36 3.76 4.81
C MET A 44 8.22 3.89 3.57
N GLU A 45 8.74 2.76 3.10
CA GLU A 45 9.38 2.70 1.79
C GLU A 45 8.38 3.02 0.67
N THR A 46 8.83 3.82 -0.29
CA THR A 46 8.08 4.20 -1.50
C THR A 46 7.57 2.98 -2.28
N LYS A 47 8.36 1.89 -2.32
CA LYS A 47 7.94 0.62 -2.95
C LYS A 47 6.72 0.03 -2.24
N ARG A 48 6.71 0.06 -0.90
CA ARG A 48 5.60 -0.45 -0.08
C ARG A 48 4.35 0.41 -0.27
N SER A 49 4.50 1.74 -0.25
CA SER A 49 3.39 2.67 -0.52
C SER A 49 2.81 2.47 -1.92
N ARG A 50 3.65 2.30 -2.94
CA ARG A 50 3.23 1.98 -4.31
C ARG A 50 2.47 0.66 -4.39
N ARG A 51 2.92 -0.35 -3.66
CA ARG A 51 2.23 -1.65 -3.59
C ARG A 51 0.85 -1.51 -2.96
N ILE A 52 0.76 -0.85 -1.80
CA ILE A 52 -0.53 -0.61 -1.11
C ILE A 52 -1.47 0.19 -2.00
N ALA A 53 -0.97 1.22 -2.68
CA ALA A 53 -1.74 2.03 -3.61
C ALA A 53 -2.34 1.19 -4.74
N ARG A 54 -1.53 0.32 -5.35
CA ARG A 54 -1.97 -0.59 -6.41
C ARG A 54 -2.95 -1.65 -5.91
N GLU A 55 -2.69 -2.23 -4.75
CA GLU A 55 -3.56 -3.23 -4.11
C GLU A 55 -4.93 -2.65 -3.71
N ASN A 56 -5.00 -1.35 -3.41
CA ASN A 56 -6.21 -0.65 -2.97
C ASN A 56 -6.76 0.35 -4.00
N SER A 57 -6.26 0.32 -5.25
CA SER A 57 -6.65 1.24 -6.32
C SER A 57 -6.63 2.73 -5.95
N ILE A 58 -5.66 3.15 -5.11
CA ILE A 58 -5.46 4.55 -4.72
C ILE A 58 -4.65 5.25 -5.80
N LYS A 59 -5.19 6.35 -6.34
CA LYS A 59 -4.49 7.22 -7.29
C LYS A 59 -3.80 8.34 -6.53
N PHE A 60 -2.55 8.59 -6.88
CA PHE A 60 -1.80 9.73 -6.39
C PHE A 60 -1.67 10.77 -7.49
N PRO A 61 -1.60 12.07 -7.13
CA PRO A 61 -1.12 13.07 -8.06
C PRO A 61 0.29 12.68 -8.54
N GLY A 62 0.55 12.91 -9.83
CA GLY A 62 1.84 12.61 -10.44
C GLY A 62 3.00 13.34 -9.75
N PRO A 63 4.25 12.89 -9.93
CA PRO A 63 5.40 13.60 -9.38
C PRO A 63 5.42 15.03 -9.94
N GLN A 64 5.48 16.02 -9.04
CA GLN A 64 5.81 17.40 -9.36
C GLN A 64 7.32 17.58 -9.37
#